data_AF-A0A928Z577-F1
#
_entry.id   AF-A0A928Z577-F1
#
_cell.length_a   1.000
_cell.length_b   1.000
_cell.length_c   1.000
_cell.angle_alpha   90.00
_cell.angle_beta   90.00
_cell.angle_gamma   90.00
#
_symmetry.space_group_name_H-M   'P 1'
#
loop_
_entity.id
_entity.type
_entity.pdbx_description
1 polymer ?
#
loop_
_entity_poly.entity_id
_entity_poly.type
_entity_poly.pdbx_seq_one_letter_code
_entity_poly.pdbx_strand_id
1 'polypeptide(L)'
;MLPEEIQKLQNLREQGALSDEEFEEAKGRLMANDRMGKSDSLMGLDLNNYRALMHASQYAGFIVPFAGLVAPIVLWAMAKDDYPEVDTEGKYILNWMISALIYSVVSGILCLFLIGIPMLIAVIFMGLIFPLLGTLKATKGESYEYPLTIKFLS
;
A
#
# COMPACT_ATOMS: atom_id res chain seq x y z
N MET A 1 0.15 -23.11 -6.98
CA MET A 1 0.89 -23.45 -5.75
C MET A 1 0.13 -24.43 -4.87
N LEU A 2 -0.80 -24.05 -3.97
CA LEU A 2 -1.45 -25.05 -3.09
C LEU A 2 -2.18 -26.21 -3.80
N PRO A 3 -3.01 -25.98 -4.86
CA PRO A 3 -3.69 -27.09 -5.54
C PRO A 3 -2.73 -28.07 -6.24
N GLU A 4 -1.61 -27.58 -6.76
CA GLU A 4 -0.59 -28.39 -7.44
C GLU A 4 0.19 -29.25 -6.44
N GLU A 5 0.50 -28.70 -5.26
CA GLU A 5 1.19 -29.44 -4.19
C GLU A 5 0.29 -30.53 -3.59
N ILE A 6 -1.01 -30.25 -3.40
CA ILE A 6 -1.98 -31.26 -2.98
C ILE A 6 -2.09 -32.37 -4.04
N GLN A 7 -2.13 -32.03 -5.33
CA GLN A 7 -2.17 -33.03 -6.41
C GLN A 7 -0.89 -33.89 -6.41
N LYS A 8 0.27 -33.30 -6.16
CA LYS A 8 1.53 -34.03 -6.05
C LYS A 8 1.51 -35.03 -4.89
N LEU A 9 0.98 -34.63 -3.72
CA LEU A 9 0.80 -35.53 -2.58
C LEU A 9 -0.18 -36.66 -2.90
N GLN A 10 -1.26 -36.38 -3.63
CA GLN A 10 -2.22 -37.40 -4.06
C GLN A 10 -1.56 -38.44 -4.98
N ASN A 11 -0.76 -38.00 -5.95
CA ASN A 11 -0.03 -38.92 -6.84
C ASN A 11 0.98 -39.80 -6.06
N LEU A 12 1.66 -39.24 -5.05
CA LEU A 12 2.60 -40.00 -4.21
C LEU A 12 1.88 -41.04 -3.34
N ARG A 13 0.69 -40.71 -2.83
CA ARG A 13 -0.19 -41.66 -2.13
C ARG A 13 -0.65 -42.78 -3.05
N GLU A 14 -1.10 -42.46 -4.26
CA GLU A 14 -1.55 -43.45 -5.25
C GLU A 14 -0.44 -44.40 -5.70
N GLN A 15 0.80 -43.92 -5.74
CA GLN A 15 1.99 -44.73 -6.05
C GLN A 15 2.45 -45.61 -4.87
N GLY A 16 1.80 -45.51 -3.71
CA GLY A 16 2.21 -46.20 -2.48
C GLY A 16 3.51 -45.67 -1.86
N ALA A 17 3.99 -44.51 -2.33
CA ALA A 17 5.19 -43.85 -1.80
C ALA A 17 4.92 -43.09 -0.49
N LEU A 18 3.64 -42.87 -0.17
CA LEU A 18 3.17 -42.20 1.06
C LEU A 18 2.05 -43.01 1.69
N SER A 19 2.09 -43.19 3.01
CA SER A 19 0.97 -43.73 3.79
C SER A 19 -0.17 -42.72 3.94
N ASP A 20 -1.37 -43.19 4.30
CA ASP A 20 -2.53 -42.32 4.55
C ASP A 20 -2.28 -41.31 5.68
N GLU A 21 -1.52 -41.72 6.71
CA GLU A 21 -1.16 -40.86 7.84
C GLU A 21 -0.19 -39.75 7.41
N GLU A 22 0.87 -40.10 6.67
CA GLU A 22 1.83 -39.13 6.12
C GLU A 22 1.15 -38.15 5.15
N PHE A 23 0.15 -38.61 4.39
CA PHE A 23 -0.60 -37.76 3.47
C PHE A 23 -1.43 -36.71 4.20
N GLU A 24 -2.19 -37.11 5.22
CA GLU A 24 -3.02 -36.18 5.99
C GLU A 24 -2.14 -35.19 6.79
N GLU A 25 -1.00 -35.64 7.32
CA GLU A 25 -0.05 -34.73 7.99
C GLU A 25 0.54 -33.71 7.01
N ALA A 26 1.07 -34.15 5.86
CA ALA A 26 1.67 -33.28 4.86
C ALA A 26 0.64 -32.27 4.30
N LYS A 27 -0.57 -32.74 4.00
CA LYS A 27 -1.69 -31.89 3.56
C LYS A 27 -2.08 -30.87 4.62
N GLY A 28 -2.15 -31.28 5.90
CA GLY A 28 -2.41 -30.39 7.03
C GLY A 28 -1.35 -29.28 7.14
N ARG A 29 -0.07 -29.63 7.00
CA ARG A 29 1.05 -28.66 7.00
C ARG A 29 0.97 -27.67 5.83
N LEU A 30 0.67 -28.15 4.62
CA LEU A 30 0.51 -27.27 3.45
C LEU A 30 -0.67 -26.30 3.61
N MET A 31 -1.80 -26.79 4.12
CA MET A 31 -2.96 -25.94 4.39
C MET A 31 -2.68 -24.91 5.49
N ALA A 32 -1.91 -25.26 6.52
CA ALA A 32 -1.50 -24.33 7.58
C ALA A 32 -0.55 -23.25 7.04
N ASN A 33 0.46 -23.64 6.25
CA ASN A 33 1.40 -22.71 5.63
C ASN A 33 0.73 -21.76 4.62
N ASP A 34 -0.20 -22.26 3.78
CA ASP A 34 -0.97 -21.41 2.86
C ASP A 34 -1.85 -20.41 3.61
N ARG A 35 -2.47 -20.85 4.72
CA ARG A 35 -3.25 -19.96 5.60
C ARG A 35 -2.38 -18.89 6.27
N MET A 36 -1.19 -19.24 6.75
CA MET A 36 -0.23 -18.26 7.29
C MET A 36 0.25 -17.29 6.21
N GLY A 37 0.60 -17.78 5.01
CA GLY A 37 1.01 -16.92 3.90
C GLY A 37 -0.09 -15.97 3.41
N LYS A 38 -1.36 -16.38 3.48
CA LYS A 38 -2.51 -15.50 3.20
C LYS A 38 -2.80 -14.50 4.31
N SER A 39 -2.56 -14.87 5.56
CA SER A 39 -2.69 -13.99 6.73
C SER A 39 -1.75 -12.77 6.63
N ASP A 40 -0.58 -12.94 6.01
CA ASP A 40 0.36 -11.84 5.77
C ASP A 40 0.05 -11.06 4.48
N SER A 41 -0.93 -11.50 3.70
CA SER A 41 -1.33 -10.85 2.44
C SER A 41 -2.57 -9.96 2.63
N LEU A 42 -2.39 -8.67 2.42
CA LEU A 42 -3.42 -7.65 2.45
C LEU A 42 -4.01 -7.49 1.03
N MET A 43 -5.29 -7.86 0.85
CA MET A 43 -5.94 -7.87 -0.47
C MET A 43 -5.21 -8.76 -1.51
N GLY A 44 -4.50 -9.80 -1.07
CA GLY A 44 -3.69 -10.64 -1.95
C GLY A 44 -2.35 -10.01 -2.37
N LEU A 45 -1.97 -8.89 -1.77
CA LEU A 45 -0.64 -8.29 -1.88
C LEU A 45 0.13 -8.55 -0.59
N ASP A 46 1.45 -8.73 -0.66
CA ASP A 46 2.27 -8.64 0.54
C ASP A 46 2.22 -7.21 1.13
N LEU A 47 2.62 -7.09 2.39
CA LEU A 47 2.58 -5.83 3.15
C LEU A 47 3.29 -4.67 2.46
N ASN A 48 4.45 -4.90 1.85
CA ASN A 48 5.25 -3.84 1.21
C ASN A 48 4.56 -3.35 -0.07
N ASN A 49 4.03 -4.26 -0.86
CA ASN A 49 3.25 -3.92 -2.05
C ASN A 49 1.92 -3.25 -1.69
N TYR A 50 1.29 -3.62 -0.57
CA TYR A 50 0.11 -2.92 -0.06
C TYR A 50 0.43 -1.47 0.33
N ARG A 51 1.52 -1.25 1.09
CA ARG A 51 2.02 0.09 1.44
C ARG A 51 2.35 0.91 0.20
N ALA A 52 2.99 0.28 -0.80
CA ALA A 52 3.28 0.93 -2.07
C ALA A 52 2.00 1.33 -2.83
N LEU A 53 0.99 0.45 -2.82
CA LEU A 53 -0.33 0.74 -3.41
C LEU A 53 -0.99 1.94 -2.71
N MET A 54 -0.87 2.09 -1.39
CA MET A 54 -1.39 3.26 -0.69
C MET A 54 -0.80 4.56 -1.26
N HIS A 55 0.53 4.64 -1.43
CA HIS A 55 1.16 5.82 -2.03
C HIS A 55 0.72 6.02 -3.49
N ALA A 56 0.77 4.96 -4.32
CA ALA A 56 0.43 5.02 -5.74
C ALA A 56 -1.05 5.37 -5.99
N SER A 57 -1.94 5.00 -5.08
CA SER A 57 -3.38 5.26 -5.20
C SER A 57 -3.73 6.75 -5.23
N GLN A 58 -2.83 7.63 -4.79
CA GLN A 58 -2.98 9.09 -4.93
C GLN A 58 -3.11 9.53 -6.40
N TYR A 59 -2.59 8.75 -7.35
CA TYR A 59 -2.71 9.03 -8.78
C TYR A 59 -4.05 8.61 -9.39
N ALA A 60 -4.92 7.89 -8.65
CA ALA A 60 -6.25 7.51 -9.13
C ALA A 60 -7.09 8.73 -9.53
N GLY A 61 -6.78 9.91 -8.96
CA GLY A 61 -7.37 11.20 -9.29
C GLY A 61 -7.24 11.61 -10.76
N PHE A 62 -6.24 11.08 -11.49
CA PHE A 62 -6.07 11.36 -12.92
C PHE A 62 -7.08 10.62 -13.81
N ILE A 63 -7.69 9.55 -13.30
CA ILE A 63 -8.67 8.75 -14.04
C ILE A 63 -10.07 9.09 -13.55
N VAL A 64 -10.27 9.05 -12.23
CA VAL A 64 -11.55 9.35 -11.59
C VAL A 64 -11.35 10.53 -10.64
N PRO A 65 -12.03 11.67 -10.87
CA PRO A 65 -11.92 12.82 -9.97
C PRO A 65 -12.14 12.43 -8.51
N PHE A 66 -11.35 13.04 -7.61
CA PHE A 66 -11.34 12.77 -6.16
C PHE A 66 -10.88 11.37 -5.71
N ALA A 67 -10.77 10.39 -6.62
CA ALA A 67 -10.31 9.05 -6.24
C ALA A 67 -8.89 9.06 -5.63
N GLY A 68 -8.02 9.97 -6.09
CA GLY A 68 -6.69 10.18 -5.51
C GLY A 68 -6.66 10.70 -4.08
N LEU A 69 -7.79 11.21 -3.57
CA LEU A 69 -7.95 11.59 -2.17
C LEU A 69 -8.56 10.44 -1.35
N VAL A 70 -9.57 9.77 -1.92
CA VAL A 70 -10.35 8.75 -1.19
C VAL A 70 -9.61 7.41 -1.11
N ALA A 71 -9.03 6.95 -2.22
CA ALA A 71 -8.39 5.64 -2.31
C ALA A 71 -7.29 5.41 -1.25
N PRO A 72 -6.31 6.31 -1.05
CA PRO A 72 -5.27 6.10 -0.03
C PRO A 72 -5.84 6.05 1.39
N ILE A 73 -6.89 6.85 1.68
CA ILE A 73 -7.52 6.90 3.00
C ILE A 73 -8.32 5.62 3.27
N VAL A 74 -9.04 5.11 2.27
CA VAL A 74 -9.75 3.83 2.39
C VAL A 74 -8.77 2.69 2.61
N LEU A 75 -7.70 2.61 1.82
CA LEU A 75 -6.66 1.60 2.00
C LEU A 75 -6.05 1.70 3.40
N TRP A 76 -5.68 2.90 3.85
CA TRP A 76 -5.18 3.09 5.22
C TRP A 76 -6.17 2.61 6.29
N ALA A 77 -7.43 3.02 6.21
CA ALA A 77 -8.46 2.68 7.19
C ALA A 77 -8.74 1.17 7.28
N MET A 78 -8.51 0.40 6.21
CA MET A 78 -8.78 -1.03 6.17
C MET A 78 -7.75 -1.88 6.93
N ALA A 79 -6.55 -1.36 7.19
CA ALA A 79 -5.44 -2.17 7.69
C ALA A 79 -4.58 -1.49 8.76
N LYS A 80 -4.84 -0.22 9.09
CA LYS A 80 -4.07 0.53 10.09
C LYS A 80 -4.10 -0.08 11.50
N ASP A 81 -5.21 -0.72 11.89
CA ASP A 81 -5.38 -1.25 13.24
C ASP A 81 -4.64 -2.59 13.42
N ASP A 82 -4.39 -3.29 12.32
CA ASP A 82 -3.72 -4.59 12.29
C ASP A 82 -2.20 -4.47 12.01
N TYR A 83 -1.79 -3.48 11.21
CA TYR A 83 -0.40 -3.31 10.75
C TYR A 83 0.15 -1.91 11.10
N PRO A 84 1.06 -1.80 12.10
CA PRO A 84 1.66 -0.51 12.50
C PRO A 84 2.40 0.22 11.36
N GLU A 85 2.98 -0.52 10.42
CA GLU A 85 3.64 0.03 9.24
C GLU A 85 2.63 0.70 8.30
N VAL A 86 1.43 0.11 8.15
CA VAL A 86 0.33 0.71 7.37
C VAL A 86 -0.18 1.97 8.07
N ASP A 87 -0.29 1.96 9.39
CA ASP A 87 -0.69 3.17 10.13
C ASP A 87 0.32 4.32 9.93
N THR A 88 1.61 3.99 10.00
CA THR A 88 2.70 4.95 9.78
C THR A 88 2.64 5.56 8.38
N GLU A 89 2.54 4.75 7.32
CA GLU A 89 2.45 5.29 5.95
C GLU A 89 1.19 6.12 5.75
N GLY A 90 0.05 5.67 6.30
CA GLY A 90 -1.20 6.40 6.19
C GLY A 90 -1.14 7.78 6.84
N LYS A 91 -0.50 7.90 8.01
CA LYS A 91 -0.25 9.20 8.65
C LYS A 91 0.64 10.10 7.79
N TYR A 92 1.70 9.57 7.19
CA TYR A 92 2.55 10.33 6.27
C TYR A 92 1.77 10.81 5.04
N ILE A 93 1.00 9.94 4.42
CA ILE A 93 0.16 10.27 3.26
C ILE A 93 -0.86 11.34 3.64
N LEU A 94 -1.57 11.19 4.77
CA LEU A 94 -2.59 12.16 5.18
C LEU A 94 -1.98 13.51 5.51
N ASN A 95 -0.87 13.54 6.25
CA ASN A 95 -0.16 14.78 6.56
C ASN A 95 0.26 15.50 5.28
N TRP A 96 0.79 14.77 4.29
CA TRP A 96 1.16 15.32 2.98
C TRP A 96 -0.06 15.85 2.23
N MET A 97 -1.17 15.10 2.16
CA MET A 97 -2.38 15.53 1.47
C MET A 97 -2.96 16.83 2.05
N ILE A 98 -3.00 16.94 3.38
CA ILE A 98 -3.44 18.17 4.06
C ILE A 98 -2.46 19.32 3.79
N SER A 99 -1.15 19.05 3.85
CA SER A 99 -0.11 20.06 3.56
C SER A 99 -0.20 20.58 2.13
N ALA A 100 -0.31 19.68 1.15
CA ALA A 100 -0.46 20.01 -0.26
C ALA A 100 -1.74 20.82 -0.51
N LEU A 101 -2.86 20.46 0.13
CA LEU A 101 -4.10 21.24 0.05
C LEU A 101 -3.90 22.67 0.57
N ILE A 102 -3.28 22.84 1.74
CA ILE A 102 -2.97 24.16 2.30
C ILE A 102 -2.08 24.95 1.34
N TYR A 103 -1.01 24.33 0.82
CA TYR A 103 -0.11 24.98 -0.13
C TYR A 103 -0.83 25.39 -1.42
N SER A 104 -1.71 24.55 -1.94
CA SER A 104 -2.53 24.88 -3.11
C SER A 104 -3.48 26.05 -2.84
N VAL A 105 -4.16 26.09 -1.69
CA VAL A 105 -5.08 27.19 -1.33
C VAL A 105 -4.32 28.50 -1.18
N VAL A 106 -3.23 28.51 -0.42
CA VAL A 106 -2.40 29.72 -0.22
C VAL A 106 -1.84 30.20 -1.55
N SER A 107 -1.29 29.29 -2.37
CA SER A 107 -0.75 29.64 -3.68
C SER A 107 -1.84 30.15 -4.62
N GLY A 108 -3.05 29.58 -4.57
CA GLY A 108 -4.21 30.05 -5.33
C GLY A 108 -4.61 31.48 -5.00
N ILE A 109 -4.61 31.85 -3.71
CA ILE A 109 -4.85 33.24 -3.28
C ILE A 109 -3.74 34.16 -3.81
N LEU A 110 -2.49 33.72 -3.73
CA LEU A 110 -1.34 34.48 -4.21
C LEU A 110 -1.28 34.64 -5.74
N CYS A 111 -2.07 33.89 -6.51
CA CYS A 111 -2.20 34.10 -7.96
C CYS A 111 -2.77 35.50 -8.29
N LEU A 112 -3.53 36.12 -7.37
CA LEU A 112 -3.98 37.51 -7.52
C LEU A 112 -2.83 38.51 -7.68
N PHE A 113 -1.63 38.13 -7.19
CA PHE A 113 -0.39 38.90 -7.29
C PHE A 113 0.62 38.28 -8.26
N LEU A 114 0.20 37.33 -9.11
CA LEU A 114 1.01 36.56 -10.07
C LEU A 114 2.11 35.67 -9.48
N ILE A 115 2.50 35.84 -8.21
CA ILE A 115 3.52 35.01 -7.54
C ILE A 115 3.00 33.61 -7.17
N GLY A 116 1.68 33.42 -7.09
CA GLY A 116 1.08 32.13 -6.79
C GLY A 116 1.24 31.08 -7.89
N ILE A 117 1.39 31.50 -9.16
CA ILE A 117 1.51 30.61 -10.32
C ILE A 117 2.73 29.69 -10.21
N PRO A 118 3.97 30.20 -10.01
CA PRO A 118 5.14 29.32 -9.84
C PRO A 118 5.02 28.41 -8.61
N MET A 119 4.36 28.86 -7.54
CA MET A 119 4.14 28.03 -6.35
C MET A 119 3.17 26.88 -6.62
N LEU A 120 2.07 27.11 -7.35
CA LEU A 120 1.16 26.05 -7.78
C LEU A 120 1.86 25.02 -8.66
N ILE A 121 2.70 25.47 -9.60
CA ILE A 121 3.52 24.57 -10.43
C ILE A 121 4.41 23.69 -9.54
N ALA A 122 5.09 24.28 -8.55
CA ALA A 122 5.91 23.52 -7.61
C ALA A 122 5.08 22.49 -6.83
N VAL A 123 3.89 22.85 -6.34
CA VAL A 123 2.99 21.92 -5.61
C VAL A 123 2.56 20.76 -6.50
N ILE A 124 2.25 21.00 -7.79
CA ILE A 124 1.92 19.95 -8.75
C ILE A 124 3.10 18.97 -8.92
N PHE A 125 4.32 19.49 -9.12
CA PHE A 125 5.51 18.63 -9.24
C PHE A 125 5.77 17.83 -7.97
N MET A 126 5.62 18.45 -6.78
CA MET A 126 5.74 17.71 -5.53
C MET A 126 4.67 16.63 -5.43
N GLY A 127 3.40 16.92 -5.74
CA GLY A 127 2.30 15.95 -5.77
C GLY A 127 2.51 14.79 -6.75
N LEU A 128 3.36 14.96 -7.76
CA LEU A 128 3.78 13.91 -8.67
C LEU A 128 5.00 13.12 -8.16
N ILE A 129 6.02 13.80 -7.65
CA ILE A 129 7.30 13.16 -7.30
C ILE A 129 7.20 12.42 -5.96
N PHE A 130 6.53 13.03 -4.99
CA PHE A 130 6.49 12.53 -3.63
C PHE A 130 5.80 11.16 -3.53
N PRO A 131 4.57 10.95 -4.02
CA PRO A 131 3.93 9.64 -3.96
C PRO A 131 4.69 8.57 -4.74
N LEU A 132 5.40 8.95 -5.80
CA LEU A 132 6.25 8.05 -6.58
C LEU A 132 7.42 7.55 -5.74
N LEU A 133 8.11 8.45 -5.05
CA LEU A 133 9.19 8.09 -4.14
C LEU A 133 8.68 7.23 -2.97
N GLY A 134 7.52 7.56 -2.41
CA GLY A 134 6.86 6.74 -1.39
C GLY A 134 6.58 5.32 -1.88
N THR A 135 6.03 5.19 -3.09
CA THR A 135 5.78 3.89 -3.75
C THR A 135 7.09 3.09 -3.88
N LEU A 136 8.15 3.71 -4.40
CA LEU A 136 9.44 3.04 -4.63
C LEU A 136 10.17 2.65 -3.35
N LYS A 137 9.96 3.39 -2.25
CA LYS A 137 10.52 3.05 -0.94
C LYS A 137 9.71 1.96 -0.24
N ALA A 138 8.39 2.06 -0.30
CA ALA A 138 7.50 1.07 0.31
C ALA A 138 7.68 -0.33 -0.31
N THR A 139 7.91 -0.44 -1.63
CA THR A 139 8.24 -1.74 -2.25
C THR A 139 9.55 -2.35 -1.74
N LYS A 140 10.46 -1.54 -1.20
CA LYS A 140 11.71 -1.99 -0.54
C LYS A 140 11.54 -2.21 0.97
N GLY A 141 10.33 -2.03 1.49
CA GLY A 141 10.02 -2.09 2.92
C GLY A 141 10.40 -0.84 3.71
N GLU A 142 10.94 0.20 3.06
CA GLU A 142 11.31 1.46 3.69
C GLU A 142 10.09 2.39 3.80
N SER A 143 10.00 3.13 4.90
CA SER A 143 9.01 4.20 5.04
C SER A 143 9.46 5.50 4.40
N TYR A 144 8.50 6.28 3.91
CA TYR A 144 8.78 7.59 3.31
C TYR A 144 7.96 8.71 3.95
N GLU A 145 8.59 9.40 4.90
CA GLU A 145 8.06 10.68 5.36
C GLU A 145 8.25 11.73 4.25
N TYR A 146 7.12 12.25 3.77
CA TYR A 146 7.09 13.25 2.71
C TYR A 146 7.78 14.55 3.13
N PRO A 147 8.79 15.04 2.39
CA PRO A 147 9.43 16.32 2.69
C PRO A 147 8.42 17.48 2.68
N LEU A 148 8.74 18.56 3.40
CA LEU A 148 7.87 19.75 3.48
C LEU A 148 6.45 19.44 3.95
N THR A 149 6.27 18.39 4.75
CA THR A 149 4.97 18.03 5.32
C THR A 149 4.81 18.63 6.70
N ILE A 150 3.63 19.20 6.96
CA ILE A 150 3.20 19.63 8.28
C ILE A 150 2.67 18.40 9.02
N LYS A 151 3.20 18.11 10.22
CA LYS A 151 2.81 16.95 11.03
C LYS A 151 1.52 17.25 11.80
N PHE A 152 0.38 16.79 11.28
CA PHE A 152 -0.90 16.83 11.99
C PHE A 152 -1.12 15.58 12.83
N LEU A 153 -0.72 14.43 12.29
CA LEU A 153 -0.71 13.13 12.96
C LEU A 153 0.72 12.69 13.24
N SER A 154 0.93 12.03 14.39
CA SER A 154 2.23 11.53 14.86
C SER A 154 2.18 10.03 15.18
#